data_AF-A0A3L6PH86-F1
#
_entry.id   AF-A0A3L6PH86-F1
#
_cell.length_a   1.000
_cell.length_b   1.000
_cell.length_c   1.000
_cell.angle_alpha   90.00
_cell.angle_beta   90.00
_cell.angle_gamma   90.00
#
_symmetry.space_group_name_H-M   'P 1'
#
loop_
_entity.id
_entity.type
_entity.pdbx_description
1 polymer ?
#
loop_
_entity_poly.entity_id
_entity_poly.type
_entity_poly.pdbx_seq_one_letter_code
_entity_poly.pdbx_strand_id
1 'polypeptide(L)'
;MSANHFEHQFFCGLFQGISCLFDDCVLELMLGLKNCVHHLVPGEELELAKEDRLQMSEGMKMVLDGYGFDVKPEMVNERIVEAACMVYNCDYCVDKHSKSLHDAAKHLEEISGIDPQGWSSMKIATALMMVCCPYQQLKTGDPREIFSKEVCVQLWKDAPK
;
A
#
# COMPACT_ATOMS: atom_id res chain seq x y z
N MET A 1 1.94 10.70 -25.98
CA MET A 1 0.68 10.84 -26.74
C MET A 1 0.29 12.31 -26.72
N SER A 2 0.06 12.95 -27.87
CA SER A 2 -0.27 14.38 -27.96
C SER A 2 -1.68 14.63 -27.42
N ALA A 3 -1.80 15.05 -26.16
CA ALA A 3 -2.96 15.83 -25.75
C ALA A 3 -2.97 17.07 -26.64
N ASN A 4 -3.92 17.14 -27.56
CA ASN A 4 -3.93 18.13 -28.61
C ASN A 4 -3.87 19.52 -27.99
N HIS A 5 -2.96 20.35 -28.48
CA HIS A 5 -2.90 21.79 -28.23
C HIS A 5 -4.29 22.46 -28.32
N PHE A 6 -5.20 21.85 -29.10
CA PHE A 6 -6.61 22.18 -29.25
C PHE A 6 -7.46 22.04 -27.97
N GLU A 7 -7.28 21.00 -27.15
CA GLU A 7 -8.08 20.82 -25.92
C GLU A 7 -7.65 21.78 -24.81
N HIS A 8 -6.34 22.04 -24.71
CA HIS A 8 -5.77 23.00 -23.77
C HIS A 8 -6.25 24.43 -24.05
N GLN A 9 -6.41 24.78 -25.33
CA GLN A 9 -6.92 26.08 -25.75
C GLN A 9 -8.44 26.22 -25.54
N PHE A 10 -9.19 25.12 -25.67
CA PHE A 10 -10.65 25.10 -25.47
C PHE A 10 -11.04 25.16 -23.97
N PHE A 11 -10.33 24.43 -23.09
CA PHE A 11 -10.61 24.44 -21.65
C PHE A 11 -10.22 25.77 -20.98
N CYS A 12 -9.05 26.34 -21.28
CA CYS A 12 -8.66 27.64 -20.73
C CYS A 12 -9.58 28.79 -21.18
N GLY A 13 -10.24 28.68 -22.33
CA GLY A 13 -11.18 29.69 -22.82
C GLY A 13 -12.51 29.75 -22.08
N LEU A 14 -12.97 28.64 -21.50
CA LEU A 14 -14.24 28.51 -20.75
C LEU A 14 -14.09 28.87 -19.26
N PHE A 15 -12.92 28.61 -18.67
CA PHE A 15 -12.62 28.92 -17.27
C PHE A 15 -11.74 30.18 -17.17
N GLN A 16 -12.28 31.33 -17.59
CA GLN A 16 -11.57 32.61 -17.43
C GLN A 16 -11.32 32.89 -15.94
N GLY A 17 -10.07 32.70 -15.49
CA GLY A 17 -9.62 32.99 -14.12
C GLY A 17 -8.96 31.82 -13.38
N ILE A 18 -8.92 30.60 -13.94
CA ILE A 18 -8.24 29.45 -13.34
C ILE A 18 -6.94 29.15 -14.11
N SER A 19 -5.82 29.06 -13.42
CA SER A 19 -4.56 28.62 -14.01
C SER A 19 -4.60 27.10 -14.26
N CYS A 20 -4.53 26.69 -15.53
CA CYS A 20 -4.38 25.28 -15.88
C CYS A 20 -2.90 24.87 -15.80
N LEU A 21 -2.64 23.73 -15.15
CA LEU A 21 -1.33 23.09 -15.10
C LEU A 21 -1.34 21.91 -16.08
N PHE A 22 -0.34 21.86 -16.96
CA PHE A 22 -0.13 20.77 -17.89
C PHE A 22 1.37 20.45 -17.93
N ASP A 23 1.76 19.46 -17.16
CA ASP A 23 3.13 18.96 -17.05
C ASP A 23 3.13 17.42 -16.94
N ASP A 24 4.32 16.84 -16.90
CA ASP A 24 4.49 15.38 -16.84
C ASP A 24 3.86 14.78 -15.57
N CYS A 25 3.87 15.51 -14.45
CA CYS A 25 3.21 15.08 -13.21
C CYS A 25 1.69 14.98 -13.37
N VAL A 26 1.07 15.96 -14.05
CA VAL A 26 -0.37 15.94 -14.35
C VAL A 26 -0.71 14.78 -15.30
N LEU A 27 0.14 14.52 -16.30
CA LEU A 27 -0.06 13.38 -17.21
C LEU A 27 -0.02 12.04 -16.48
N GLU A 28 0.97 11.83 -15.60
CA GLU A 28 1.09 10.63 -14.76
C GLU A 28 -0.12 10.45 -13.82
N LEU A 29 -0.58 11.55 -13.20
CA LEU A 29 -1.77 11.52 -12.34
C LEU A 29 -3.02 11.14 -13.14
N MET A 30 -3.23 11.73 -14.32
CA MET A 30 -4.37 11.42 -15.19
C MET A 30 -4.34 9.97 -15.67
N LEU A 31 -3.15 9.43 -15.98
CA LEU A 31 -2.96 8.03 -16.35
C LEU A 31 -3.34 7.09 -15.18
N GLY A 32 -2.93 7.42 -13.96
CA GLY A 32 -3.34 6.69 -12.75
C GLY A 32 -4.85 6.71 -12.53
N LEU A 33 -5.49 7.88 -12.67
CA LEU A 33 -6.95 8.02 -12.52
C LEU A 33 -7.72 7.22 -13.58
N LYS A 34 -7.26 7.24 -14.84
CA LYS A 34 -7.82 6.41 -15.91
C LYS A 34 -7.74 4.92 -15.57
N ASN A 35 -6.61 4.45 -15.02
CA ASN A 35 -6.43 3.06 -14.62
C ASN A 35 -7.35 2.63 -13.47
N CYS A 36 -7.76 3.56 -12.62
CA CYS A 36 -8.63 3.30 -11.47
C CYS A 36 -10.09 3.72 -11.71
N VAL A 37 -10.48 4.09 -12.93
CA VAL A 37 -11.76 4.76 -13.16
C VAL A 37 -12.96 3.91 -12.76
N HIS A 38 -12.95 2.61 -13.02
CA HIS A 38 -14.04 1.70 -12.64
C HIS A 38 -14.13 1.48 -11.12
N HIS A 39 -13.02 1.65 -10.39
CA HIS A 39 -13.02 1.59 -8.94
C HIS A 39 -13.52 2.89 -8.30
N LEU A 40 -13.08 4.03 -8.84
CA LEU A 40 -13.45 5.36 -8.34
C LEU A 40 -14.88 5.75 -8.75
N VAL A 41 -15.33 5.28 -9.91
CA VAL A 41 -16.62 5.57 -10.51
C VAL A 41 -17.21 4.25 -11.04
N PRO A 42 -17.87 3.44 -10.19
CA PRO A 42 -18.37 2.11 -10.56
C PRO A 42 -19.42 2.07 -11.68
N GLY A 43 -20.02 3.22 -12.02
CA GLY A 43 -20.96 3.36 -13.14
C GLY A 43 -20.32 3.82 -14.44
N GLU A 44 -19.00 4.03 -14.46
CA GLU A 44 -18.27 4.46 -15.64
C GLU A 44 -18.04 3.27 -16.59
N GLU A 45 -18.52 3.38 -17.83
CA GLU A 45 -18.38 2.37 -18.88
C GLU A 45 -17.11 2.58 -19.74
N LEU A 46 -16.28 3.56 -19.39
CA LEU A 46 -15.12 3.98 -20.17
C LEU A 46 -14.02 2.92 -20.11
N GLU A 47 -13.96 2.08 -21.14
CA GLU A 47 -12.87 1.13 -21.29
C GLU A 47 -11.58 1.85 -21.69
N LEU A 48 -10.48 1.52 -21.01
CA LEU A 48 -9.15 1.98 -21.39
C LEU A 48 -8.83 1.56 -22.84
N ALA A 49 -8.47 2.53 -23.68
CA ALA A 49 -7.96 2.28 -25.02
C ALA A 49 -6.68 1.43 -24.95
N LYS A 50 -6.41 0.65 -26.02
CA LYS A 50 -5.22 -0.21 -26.04
C LYS A 50 -3.93 0.60 -25.89
N GLU A 51 -3.86 1.79 -26.47
CA GLU A 51 -2.71 2.68 -26.39
C GLU A 51 -2.43 3.14 -24.95
N ASP A 52 -3.49 3.37 -24.16
CA ASP A 52 -3.39 3.73 -22.74
C ASP A 52 -2.93 2.52 -21.91
N ARG A 53 -3.38 1.29 -22.24
CA ARG A 53 -2.92 0.06 -21.57
C ARG A 53 -1.44 -0.25 -21.81
N LEU A 54 -0.92 0.15 -22.98
CA LEU A 54 0.49 -0.03 -23.33
C LEU A 54 1.41 0.99 -22.67
N GLN A 55 0.86 2.08 -22.12
CA GLN A 55 1.63 3.08 -21.39
C GLN A 55 1.51 2.80 -19.88
N MET A 56 2.48 2.04 -19.36
CA MET A 56 2.67 1.92 -17.92
C MET A 56 3.20 3.25 -17.37
N SER A 57 2.57 3.76 -16.30
CA SER A 57 3.02 4.98 -15.64
C SER A 57 4.39 4.78 -15.00
N GLU A 58 5.20 5.83 -14.92
CA GLU A 58 6.51 5.77 -14.28
C GLU A 58 6.38 5.38 -12.81
N GLY A 59 5.37 5.93 -12.12
CA GLY A 59 5.09 5.58 -10.72
C GLY A 59 4.76 4.09 -10.54
N MET A 60 3.92 3.52 -11.41
CA MET A 60 3.59 2.09 -11.36
C MET A 60 4.82 1.23 -11.62
N LYS A 61 5.64 1.61 -12.61
CA LYS A 61 6.89 0.92 -12.90
C LYS A 61 7.83 0.94 -11.69
N MET A 62 8.02 2.08 -11.05
CA MET A 62 8.86 2.20 -9.86
C MET A 62 8.38 1.30 -8.72
N VAL A 63 7.06 1.21 -8.49
CA VAL A 63 6.48 0.32 -7.48
C VAL A 63 6.77 -1.14 -7.84
N LEU A 64 6.48 -1.57 -9.07
CA LEU A 64 6.68 -2.94 -9.51
C LEU A 64 8.16 -3.35 -9.49
N ASP A 65 9.04 -2.49 -10.01
CA ASP A 65 10.49 -2.68 -9.97
C ASP A 65 11.01 -2.75 -8.53
N GLY A 66 10.48 -1.89 -7.64
CA GLY A 66 10.81 -1.86 -6.22
C GLY A 66 10.51 -3.18 -5.49
N TYR A 67 9.46 -3.88 -5.92
CA TYR A 67 9.11 -5.21 -5.44
C TYR A 67 9.77 -6.37 -6.20
N GLY A 68 10.54 -6.07 -7.27
CA GLY A 68 11.19 -7.08 -8.11
C GLY A 68 10.22 -7.81 -9.05
N PHE A 69 9.08 -7.20 -9.38
CA PHE A 69 8.14 -7.76 -10.35
C PHE A 69 8.57 -7.40 -11.78
N ASP A 70 8.94 -8.40 -12.58
CA ASP A 70 9.21 -8.24 -14.02
C ASP A 70 7.90 -8.19 -14.82
N VAL A 71 7.27 -7.02 -14.83
CA VAL A 71 5.99 -6.76 -15.50
C VAL A 71 6.22 -5.83 -16.68
N LYS A 72 5.93 -6.33 -17.89
CA LYS A 72 5.94 -5.50 -19.09
C LYS A 72 4.68 -4.64 -19.18
N PRO A 73 4.71 -3.48 -19.84
CA PRO A 73 3.54 -2.61 -19.95
C PRO A 73 2.29 -3.35 -20.48
N GLU A 74 2.44 -4.25 -21.44
CA GLU A 74 1.33 -5.02 -22.04
C GLU A 74 0.62 -5.95 -21.05
N MET A 75 1.27 -6.28 -19.94
CA MET A 75 0.76 -7.18 -18.90
C MET A 75 -0.09 -6.43 -17.87
N VAL A 76 0.13 -5.11 -17.74
CA VAL A 76 -0.55 -4.27 -16.75
C VAL A 76 -2.05 -4.27 -17.03
N ASN A 77 -2.79 -4.67 -16.01
CA ASN A 77 -4.24 -4.66 -16.00
C ASN A 77 -4.73 -4.24 -14.61
N GLU A 78 -6.03 -4.03 -14.47
CA GLU A 78 -6.67 -3.61 -13.22
C GLU A 78 -6.22 -4.44 -12.00
N ARG A 79 -6.15 -5.78 -12.14
CA ARG A 79 -5.75 -6.65 -11.02
C ARG A 79 -4.30 -6.45 -10.59
N ILE A 80 -3.40 -6.19 -11.53
CA ILE A 80 -2.00 -5.87 -11.22
C ILE A 80 -1.91 -4.53 -10.50
N VAL A 81 -2.66 -3.53 -10.99
CA VAL A 81 -2.72 -2.20 -10.36
C VAL A 81 -3.25 -2.29 -8.93
N GLU A 82 -4.34 -3.02 -8.72
CA GLU A 82 -4.92 -3.26 -7.40
C GLU A 82 -3.94 -3.99 -6.47
N ALA A 83 -3.33 -5.08 -6.94
CA ALA A 83 -2.37 -5.84 -6.14
C ALA A 83 -1.15 -5.00 -5.75
N ALA A 84 -0.57 -4.26 -6.69
CA ALA A 84 0.55 -3.36 -6.43
C ALA A 84 0.18 -2.26 -5.42
N CYS A 85 -1.01 -1.67 -5.58
CA CYS A 85 -1.55 -0.68 -4.64
C CYS A 85 -1.71 -1.27 -3.23
N MET A 86 -2.25 -2.49 -3.12
CA MET A 86 -2.42 -3.17 -1.83
C MET A 86 -1.08 -3.46 -1.15
N VAL A 87 -0.09 -3.99 -1.89
CA VAL A 87 1.25 -4.26 -1.34
C VAL A 87 1.93 -2.96 -0.90
N TYR A 88 1.89 -1.91 -1.74
CA TYR A 88 2.41 -0.59 -1.41
C TYR A 88 1.78 0.00 -0.14
N ASN A 89 0.45 -0.07 -0.02
CA ASN A 89 -0.26 0.42 1.16
C ASN A 89 0.11 -0.37 2.42
N CYS A 90 0.30 -1.68 2.31
CA CYS A 90 0.75 -2.52 3.43
C CYS A 90 2.14 -2.09 3.92
N ASP A 91 3.10 -1.92 3.01
CA ASP A 91 4.46 -1.47 3.37
C ASP A 91 4.45 -0.07 3.95
N TYR A 92 3.70 0.85 3.34
CA TYR A 92 3.53 2.19 3.88
C TYR A 92 2.98 2.17 5.31
N CYS A 93 1.98 1.31 5.59
CA CYS A 93 1.44 1.14 6.94
C CYS A 93 2.50 0.60 7.91
N VAL A 94 3.26 -0.41 7.49
CA VAL A 94 4.33 -1.01 8.29
C VAL A 94 5.40 0.04 8.63
N ASP A 95 5.88 0.78 7.63
CA ASP A 95 6.92 1.79 7.78
C ASP A 95 6.46 2.95 8.66
N LYS A 96 5.24 3.46 8.42
CA LYS A 96 4.63 4.54 9.20
C LYS A 96 4.57 4.21 10.69
N HIS A 97 4.29 2.96 11.04
CA HIS A 97 4.14 2.51 12.42
C HIS A 97 5.40 1.85 12.99
N SER A 98 6.42 1.59 12.18
CA SER A 98 7.62 0.84 12.55
C SER A 98 8.30 1.42 13.79
N LYS A 99 8.56 2.73 13.82
CA LYS A 99 9.19 3.39 14.97
C LYS A 99 8.37 3.23 16.25
N SER A 100 7.08 3.52 16.19
CA SER A 100 6.19 3.40 17.35
C SER A 100 6.08 1.97 17.86
N LEU A 101 6.08 0.98 16.95
CA LEU A 101 6.10 -0.43 17.30
C LEU A 101 7.41 -0.80 18.00
N HIS A 102 8.56 -0.42 17.45
CA HIS A 102 9.86 -0.68 18.07
C HIS A 102 10.03 0.01 19.44
N ASP A 103 9.48 1.21 19.61
CA ASP A 103 9.46 1.87 20.91
C ASP A 103 8.57 1.11 21.90
N ALA A 104 7.38 0.67 21.49
CA ALA A 104 6.50 -0.16 22.32
C ALA A 104 7.12 -1.54 22.63
N ALA A 105 7.90 -2.10 21.71
CA ALA A 105 8.57 -3.38 21.88
C ALA A 105 9.54 -3.38 23.08
N LYS A 106 10.13 -2.23 23.43
CA LYS A 106 11.00 -2.13 24.62
C LYS A 106 10.30 -2.58 25.90
N HIS A 107 8.98 -2.41 25.97
CA HIS A 107 8.17 -2.88 27.10
C HIS A 107 7.84 -4.38 27.04
N LEU A 108 8.00 -5.05 25.88
CA LEU A 108 7.80 -6.50 25.79
C LEU A 108 8.86 -7.25 26.59
N GLU A 109 10.12 -6.79 26.58
CA GLU A 109 11.17 -7.41 27.39
C GLU A 109 10.84 -7.29 28.88
N GLU A 110 10.34 -6.13 29.32
CA GLU A 110 9.93 -5.88 30.71
C GLU A 110 8.75 -6.78 31.13
N ILE A 111 7.78 -7.00 30.24
CA ILE A 111 6.55 -7.75 30.54
C ILE A 111 6.78 -9.27 30.44
N SER A 112 7.50 -9.71 29.40
CA SER A 112 7.58 -11.12 29.01
C SER A 112 8.97 -11.75 29.12
N GLY A 113 10.00 -10.94 29.38
CA GLY A 113 11.39 -11.39 29.37
C GLY A 113 11.91 -11.78 27.99
N ILE A 114 11.17 -11.47 26.93
CA ILE A 114 11.55 -11.77 25.54
C ILE A 114 12.23 -10.53 24.94
N ASP A 115 13.47 -10.70 24.51
CA ASP A 115 14.21 -9.67 23.78
C ASP A 115 13.66 -9.53 22.34
N PRO A 116 13.07 -8.38 21.97
CA PRO A 116 12.54 -8.13 20.65
C PRO A 116 13.61 -7.60 19.66
N GLN A 117 14.88 -7.56 20.04
CA GLN A 117 15.96 -7.06 19.17
C GLN A 117 15.98 -7.83 17.84
N GLY A 118 15.99 -7.08 16.73
CA GLY A 118 15.99 -7.64 15.38
C GLY A 118 14.65 -8.21 14.91
N TRP A 119 13.57 -8.07 15.68
CA TRP A 119 12.24 -8.46 15.22
C TRP A 119 11.73 -7.48 14.16
N SER A 120 11.00 -8.00 13.17
CA SER A 120 10.26 -7.17 12.22
C SER A 120 9.09 -6.45 12.91
N SER A 121 8.64 -5.34 12.35
CA SER A 121 7.45 -4.63 12.84
C SER A 121 6.22 -5.54 12.90
N MET A 122 6.09 -6.48 11.96
CA MET A 122 5.03 -7.51 11.98
C MET A 122 5.14 -8.43 13.21
N LYS A 123 6.34 -8.96 13.51
CA LYS A 123 6.58 -9.76 14.73
C LYS A 123 6.18 -8.96 15.97
N ILE A 124 6.68 -7.72 16.08
CA ILE A 124 6.39 -6.86 17.22
C ILE A 124 4.88 -6.59 17.36
N ALA A 125 4.20 -6.23 16.28
CA ALA A 125 2.77 -5.98 16.29
C ALA A 125 1.98 -7.22 16.74
N THR A 126 2.34 -8.41 16.25
CA THR A 126 1.72 -9.67 16.67
C THR A 126 1.95 -9.93 18.17
N ALA A 127 3.17 -9.77 18.67
CA ALA A 127 3.46 -9.98 20.09
C ALA A 127 2.71 -8.99 20.99
N LEU A 128 2.67 -7.71 20.61
CA LEU A 128 1.90 -6.69 21.32
C LEU A 128 0.40 -6.99 21.31
N MET A 129 -0.17 -7.48 20.20
CA MET A 129 -1.57 -7.92 20.18
C MET A 129 -1.83 -9.09 21.11
N MET A 130 -0.93 -10.08 21.15
CA MET A 130 -1.07 -11.26 22.02
C MET A 130 -1.04 -10.87 23.50
N VAL A 131 -0.15 -9.95 23.89
CA VAL A 131 0.01 -9.51 25.29
C VAL A 131 -1.07 -8.49 25.67
N CYS A 132 -1.31 -7.47 24.86
CA CYS A 132 -2.17 -6.34 25.24
C CYS A 132 -3.66 -6.56 24.90
N CYS A 133 -3.97 -7.44 23.95
CA CYS A 133 -5.33 -7.64 23.43
C CYS A 133 -5.72 -9.13 23.34
N PRO A 134 -5.58 -9.94 24.41
CA PRO A 134 -5.67 -11.40 24.32
C PRO A 134 -7.06 -11.93 23.90
N TYR A 135 -8.11 -11.13 24.09
CA TYR A 135 -9.50 -11.48 23.79
C TYR A 135 -9.91 -11.18 22.35
N GLN A 136 -9.15 -10.33 21.66
CA GLN A 136 -9.31 -10.18 20.23
C GLN A 136 -8.69 -11.42 19.59
N GLN A 137 -9.53 -12.32 19.07
CA GLN A 137 -9.03 -13.33 18.15
C GLN A 137 -8.22 -12.60 17.09
N LEU A 138 -6.97 -13.02 16.92
CA LEU A 138 -6.14 -12.52 15.84
C LEU A 138 -6.86 -12.85 14.54
N LYS A 139 -7.50 -11.84 13.96
CA LYS A 139 -8.22 -11.98 12.69
C LYS A 139 -7.24 -12.19 11.53
N THR A 140 -5.95 -11.96 11.77
CA THR A 140 -4.86 -11.94 10.80
C THR A 140 -3.83 -13.01 11.15
N GLY A 141 -4.05 -14.25 10.70
CA GLY A 141 -3.07 -15.35 10.73
C GLY A 141 -2.86 -16.04 12.09
N ASP A 142 -2.21 -17.21 12.08
CA ASP A 142 -1.82 -17.93 13.30
C ASP A 142 -0.45 -17.43 13.80
N PRO A 143 -0.32 -16.93 15.05
CA PRO A 143 0.97 -16.58 15.65
C PRO A 143 2.06 -17.63 15.53
N ARG A 144 1.70 -18.91 15.42
CA ARG A 144 2.64 -20.03 15.27
C ARG A 144 3.36 -20.03 13.92
N GLU A 145 2.86 -19.29 12.94
CA GLU A 145 3.56 -19.04 11.68
C GLU A 145 4.67 -17.98 11.86
N ILE A 146 4.56 -17.15 12.90
CA ILE A 146 5.46 -16.02 13.18
C ILE A 146 6.47 -16.37 14.29
N PHE A 147 6.04 -17.14 15.28
CA PHE A 147 6.78 -17.46 16.49
C PHE A 147 6.83 -18.96 16.77
N SER A 148 7.86 -19.37 17.52
CA SER A 148 7.89 -20.74 18.07
C SER A 148 6.77 -20.94 19.11
N LYS A 149 6.43 -22.19 19.36
CA LYS A 149 5.38 -22.54 20.32
C LYS A 149 5.68 -22.00 21.73
N GLU A 150 6.94 -22.04 22.13
CA GLU A 150 7.42 -21.59 23.44
C GLU A 150 7.20 -20.09 23.62
N VAL A 151 7.58 -19.31 22.60
CA VAL A 151 7.36 -17.85 22.57
C VAL A 151 5.87 -17.53 22.63
N CYS A 152 5.04 -18.23 21.84
CA CYS A 152 3.59 -18.01 21.90
C CYS A 152 3.02 -18.29 23.30
N VAL A 153 3.38 -19.41 23.91
CA VAL A 153 2.90 -19.78 25.26
C VAL A 153 3.28 -18.73 26.29
N GLN A 154 4.51 -18.20 26.21
CA GLN A 154 4.97 -17.15 27.11
C GLN A 154 4.17 -15.86 26.92
N LEU A 155 4.03 -15.37 25.69
CA LEU A 155 3.27 -14.15 25.39
C LEU A 155 1.80 -14.24 25.84
N TRP A 156 1.14 -15.39 25.65
CA TRP A 156 -0.24 -15.58 26.13
C TRP A 156 -0.35 -15.64 27.66
N LYS A 157 0.69 -16.15 28.33
CA LYS A 157 0.71 -16.24 29.80
C LYS A 157 0.83 -14.86 30.44
N ASP A 158 1.56 -13.95 29.80
CA ASP A 158 1.84 -12.61 30.30
C ASP A 158 0.74 -11.60 29.95
N ALA A 159 -0.26 -12.01 29.17
CA ALA A 159 -1.41 -11.19 28.88
C ALA A 159 -2.31 -10.96 30.13
N PRO A 160 -2.97 -9.79 30.26
CA PRO A 160 -3.91 -9.52 31.35
C PRO A 160 -5.03 -10.57 31.42
N LYS A 161 -5.36 -11.00 32.64
CA LYS A 161 -6.44 -11.97 32.93
C LYS A 161 -7.75 -11.27 33.25
#